data_AF-A0AAU9PM92-F1
#
_entry.id   AF-A0AAU9PM92-F1
#
_cell.length_a   1.000
_cell.length_b   1.000
_cell.length_c   1.000
_cell.angle_alpha   90.00
_cell.angle_beta   90.00
_cell.angle_gamma   90.00
#
_symmetry.space_group_name_H-M   'P 1'
#
loop_
_entity.id
_entity.type
_entity.pdbx_description
1 polymer ?
#
loop_
_entity_poly.entity_id
_entity_poly.type
_entity_poly.pdbx_seq_one_letter_code
_entity_poly.pdbx_strand_id
1 'polypeptide(L)'
;MEKPSRPPPPPSTSLLRHLINFDTAVSLTLYNLTQPILPRPFLKLLEISGDGRLFFPILLSLLLSPLRSASPLLLTLLVNLLIGSLLDLILIGLIKHLVRRPRPVYNKHMFLTFAVDHWSFPSGHASRVCFTASLFYLSSDLIPSIFLQLKSGMLGLDEFESVKRLNVW
;
A
#
# COMPACT_ATOMS: atom_id res chain seq x y z
N MET A 1 -46.71 -1.27 13.45
CA MET A 1 -45.95 -0.06 13.08
C MET A 1 -44.95 -0.44 12.00
N GLU A 2 -45.31 -0.20 10.75
CA GLU A 2 -44.50 -0.54 9.58
C GLU A 2 -43.50 0.59 9.32
N LYS A 3 -42.21 0.25 9.21
CA LYS A 3 -41.13 1.22 8.99
C LYS A 3 -41.22 1.73 7.55
N PRO A 4 -41.26 3.05 7.28
CA PRO A 4 -41.38 3.54 5.91
C PRO A 4 -40.23 3.03 5.04
N SER A 5 -40.60 2.47 3.89
CA SER A 5 -39.66 2.01 2.87
C SER A 5 -38.86 3.20 2.34
N ARG A 6 -37.53 3.06 2.30
CA ARG A 6 -36.65 4.11 1.77
C ARG A 6 -36.98 4.33 0.28
N PRO A 7 -37.11 5.58 -0.19
CA PRO A 7 -37.35 5.86 -1.59
C PRO A 7 -36.23 5.27 -2.46
N PRO A 8 -36.55 4.76 -3.67
CA PRO A 8 -35.54 4.24 -4.57
C PRO A 8 -34.52 5.34 -4.90
N PRO A 9 -33.22 5.02 -4.95
CA PRO A 9 -32.20 6.01 -5.28
C PRO A 9 -32.49 6.60 -6.67
N PRO A 10 -32.20 7.91 -6.88
CA PRO A 10 -32.46 8.57 -8.14
C PRO A 10 -31.76 7.83 -9.30
N PRO A 11 -32.36 7.80 -10.50
CA PRO A 11 -31.78 7.11 -11.64
C PRO A 11 -30.43 7.74 -11.97
N SER A 12 -29.35 6.98 -11.78
CA SER A 12 -28.02 7.38 -12.24
C SER A 12 -28.06 7.69 -13.74
N THR A 13 -27.34 8.75 -14.14
CA THR A 13 -27.18 9.13 -15.55
C THR A 13 -26.76 7.93 -16.38
N SER A 14 -27.27 7.82 -17.61
CA SER A 14 -27.09 6.63 -18.47
C SER A 14 -25.63 6.20 -18.57
N LEU A 15 -24.69 7.15 -18.68
CA LEU A 15 -23.24 6.87 -18.75
C LEU A 15 -22.66 6.24 -17.48
N LEU A 16 -23.05 6.74 -16.29
CA LEU A 16 -22.56 6.18 -15.03
C LEU A 16 -23.02 4.74 -14.84
N ARG A 17 -24.25 4.43 -15.27
CA ARG A 17 -24.76 3.06 -15.29
C ARG A 17 -23.98 2.15 -16.24
N HIS A 18 -23.65 2.64 -17.44
CA HIS A 18 -22.84 1.88 -18.39
C HIS A 18 -21.43 1.61 -17.84
N LEU A 19 -20.79 2.59 -17.21
CA LEU A 19 -19.48 2.42 -16.58
C LEU A 19 -19.52 1.38 -15.45
N ILE A 20 -20.56 1.41 -14.60
CA ILE A 20 -20.73 0.41 -13.53
C ILE A 20 -20.95 -0.99 -14.11
N ASN A 21 -21.78 -1.12 -15.15
CA ASN A 21 -22.04 -2.40 -15.80
C ASN A 21 -20.78 -2.96 -16.44
N PHE A 22 -20.00 -2.09 -17.10
CA PHE A 22 -18.71 -2.46 -17.69
C PHE A 22 -17.72 -2.92 -16.61
N ASP A 23 -17.54 -2.16 -15.52
CA ASP A 23 -16.69 -2.55 -14.38
C ASP A 23 -17.09 -3.91 -13.78
N THR A 24 -18.39 -4.15 -13.67
CA THR A 24 -18.94 -5.41 -13.16
C THR A 24 -18.67 -6.58 -14.11
N ALA A 25 -18.85 -6.38 -15.43
CA ALA A 25 -18.57 -7.38 -16.45
C ALA A 25 -17.09 -7.74 -16.49
N VAL A 26 -16.20 -6.74 -16.49
CA VAL A 26 -14.74 -6.94 -16.44
C VAL A 26 -14.35 -7.70 -15.16
N SER A 27 -14.89 -7.30 -14.01
CA SER A 27 -14.62 -7.98 -12.73
C SER A 27 -15.03 -9.46 -12.75
N LEU A 28 -16.19 -9.79 -13.33
CA LEU A 28 -16.67 -11.16 -13.46
C LEU A 28 -15.82 -12.00 -14.41
N THR A 29 -15.44 -11.43 -15.56
CA THR A 29 -14.55 -12.10 -16.53
C THR A 29 -13.19 -12.40 -15.91
N LEU A 30 -12.60 -11.43 -15.20
CA LEU A 30 -11.35 -11.65 -14.47
C LEU A 30 -11.49 -12.73 -13.40
N TYR A 31 -12.57 -12.72 -12.63
CA TYR A 31 -12.83 -13.76 -11.63
C TYR A 31 -12.86 -15.14 -12.28
N ASN A 32 -13.66 -15.33 -13.33
CA ASN A 32 -13.78 -16.63 -14.01
C ASN A 32 -12.47 -17.10 -14.65
N LEU A 33 -11.68 -16.18 -15.20
CA LEU A 33 -10.37 -16.49 -15.79
C LEU A 33 -9.34 -16.87 -14.72
N THR A 34 -9.34 -16.16 -13.58
CA THR A 34 -8.33 -16.32 -12.53
C THR A 34 -8.63 -17.45 -11.56
N GLN A 35 -9.91 -17.79 -11.32
CA GLN A 35 -10.30 -18.89 -10.41
C GLN A 35 -9.58 -20.23 -10.69
N PRO A 36 -9.48 -20.72 -11.94
CA PRO A 36 -8.82 -21.99 -12.22
C PRO A 36 -7.28 -21.90 -12.31
N ILE A 37 -6.73 -20.71 -12.57
CA ILE A 37 -5.30 -20.52 -12.85
C ILE A 37 -4.53 -20.13 -11.59
N LEU A 38 -5.07 -19.20 -10.79
CA LEU A 38 -4.34 -18.61 -9.68
C LEU A 38 -4.65 -19.31 -8.36
N PRO A 39 -3.65 -19.92 -7.70
CA PRO A 39 -3.88 -20.58 -6.43
C PRO A 39 -4.25 -19.53 -5.36
N ARG A 40 -5.27 -19.83 -4.56
CA ARG A 40 -5.71 -18.99 -3.44
C ARG A 40 -4.59 -18.47 -2.51
N PRO A 41 -3.56 -19.26 -2.12
CA PRO A 41 -2.47 -18.72 -1.30
C PRO A 41 -1.71 -17.59 -2.00
N PHE A 42 -1.50 -17.67 -3.32
CA PHE A 42 -0.84 -16.61 -4.07
C PHE A 42 -1.65 -15.31 -4.05
N LEU A 43 -2.96 -15.39 -4.27
CA LEU A 43 -3.85 -14.22 -4.17
C LEU A 43 -3.85 -13.61 -2.77
N LYS A 44 -3.80 -14.43 -1.72
CA LYS A 44 -3.66 -13.95 -0.34
C LYS A 44 -2.31 -13.29 -0.09
N LEU A 45 -1.22 -13.81 -0.63
CA LEU A 45 0.10 -13.17 -0.52
C LEU A 45 0.10 -11.79 -1.18
N LEU A 46 -0.55 -11.65 -2.34
CA LEU A 46 -0.72 -10.36 -2.99
C LEU A 46 -1.58 -9.40 -2.15
N GLU A 47 -2.68 -9.88 -1.56
CA GLU A 47 -3.50 -9.09 -0.63
C GLU A 47 -2.68 -8.58 0.56
N ILE A 48 -1.92 -9.48 1.19
CA ILE A 48 -1.01 -9.21 2.31
C ILE A 48 0.07 -8.20 1.93
N SER A 49 0.65 -8.30 0.73
CA SER A 49 1.71 -7.40 0.25
C SER A 49 1.24 -5.94 0.17
N GLY A 50 -0.04 -5.73 -0.12
CA GLY A 50 -0.63 -4.41 -0.16
C GLY A 50 -1.27 -3.98 1.16
N ASP A 51 -1.18 -4.75 2.25
CA ASP A 51 -1.85 -4.47 3.51
C ASP A 51 -1.03 -3.53 4.41
N GLY A 52 -1.61 -2.38 4.72
CA GLY A 52 -1.03 -1.37 5.62
C GLY A 52 -0.76 -1.91 7.03
N ARG A 53 -1.53 -2.91 7.48
CA ARG A 53 -1.35 -3.51 8.81
C ARG A 53 0.00 -4.17 8.99
N LEU A 54 0.60 -4.66 7.90
CA LEU A 54 1.96 -5.21 7.91
C LEU A 54 2.98 -4.16 7.51
N PHE A 55 2.65 -3.34 6.52
CA PHE A 55 3.54 -2.33 5.99
C PHE A 55 3.96 -1.29 7.05
N PHE A 56 3.01 -0.72 7.81
CA PHE A 56 3.31 0.33 8.79
C PHE A 56 4.17 -0.16 9.97
N PRO A 57 3.90 -1.31 10.61
CA PRO A 57 4.79 -1.82 11.65
C PRO A 57 6.19 -2.15 11.16
N ILE A 58 6.34 -2.70 9.94
CA ILE A 58 7.66 -2.98 9.36
C ILE A 58 8.42 -1.68 9.12
N LEU A 59 7.77 -0.69 8.52
CA LEU A 59 8.36 0.62 8.26
C LEU A 59 8.78 1.33 9.56
N LEU A 60 7.90 1.30 10.58
CA LEU A 60 8.20 1.88 11.88
C LEU A 60 9.35 1.14 12.58
N SER A 61 9.37 -0.20 12.52
CA SER A 61 10.46 -1.00 13.08
C SER A 61 11.80 -0.63 12.44
N LEU A 62 11.85 -0.47 11.12
CA LEU A 62 13.06 -0.09 10.40
C LEU A 62 13.49 1.35 10.73
N LEU A 63 12.55 2.28 10.91
CA LEU A 63 12.81 3.64 11.37
C LEU A 63 13.28 3.74 12.83
N LEU A 64 12.93 2.77 13.68
CA LEU A 64 13.41 2.71 15.06
C LEU A 64 14.71 1.89 15.20
N SER A 65 15.03 1.09 14.19
CA SER A 65 16.22 0.24 14.20
C SER A 65 17.53 1.07 14.13
N PRO A 66 18.65 0.54 14.64
CA PRO A 66 19.96 1.19 14.51
C PRO A 66 20.46 1.25 13.06
N LEU A 67 19.88 0.46 12.13
CA LEU A 67 20.24 0.48 10.71
C LEU A 67 20.01 1.86 10.07
N ARG A 68 19.07 2.64 10.59
CA ARG A 68 18.82 4.01 10.10
C ARG A 68 20.04 4.93 10.25
N SER A 69 20.88 4.66 11.25
CA SER A 69 22.07 5.47 11.54
C SER A 69 23.25 5.08 10.66
N ALA A 70 23.20 3.91 10.03
CA ALA A 70 24.26 3.42 9.13
C ALA A 70 24.20 4.09 7.74
N SER A 71 23.06 4.64 7.33
CA SER A 71 22.93 5.30 6.04
C SER A 71 21.94 6.48 6.10
N PRO A 72 22.40 7.72 5.85
CA PRO A 72 21.49 8.87 5.75
C PRO A 72 20.53 8.72 4.56
N LEU A 73 20.97 8.06 3.47
CA LEU A 73 20.13 7.78 2.30
C LEU A 73 18.99 6.81 2.63
N LEU A 74 19.26 5.77 3.44
CA LEU A 74 18.22 4.88 3.92
C LEU A 74 17.18 5.65 4.74
N LEU A 75 17.63 6.50 5.67
CA LEU A 75 16.71 7.31 6.48
C LEU A 75 15.82 8.19 5.60
N THR A 76 16.37 8.88 4.61
CA THR A 76 15.59 9.70 3.66
C THR A 76 14.56 8.86 2.91
N LEU A 77 14.93 7.69 2.41
CA LEU A 77 14.02 6.79 1.70
C LEU A 77 12.88 6.33 2.62
N LEU A 78 13.18 5.93 3.85
CA LEU A 78 12.16 5.46 4.82
C LEU A 78 11.22 6.58 5.27
N VAL A 79 11.73 7.79 5.49
CA VAL A 79 10.91 8.96 5.84
C VAL A 79 10.01 9.35 4.67
N ASN A 80 10.53 9.38 3.44
CA ASN A 80 9.72 9.65 2.24
C ASN A 80 8.63 8.59 2.05
N LEU A 81 8.97 7.32 2.28
CA LEU A 81 8.01 6.22 2.22
C LEU A 81 6.93 6.37 3.29
N LEU A 82 7.29 6.77 4.53
CA LEU A 82 6.33 7.00 5.60
C LEU A 82 5.39 8.17 5.27
N ILE A 83 5.94 9.34 4.96
CA ILE A 83 5.14 10.54 4.67
C ILE A 83 4.24 10.31 3.47
N GLY A 84 4.77 9.74 2.38
CA GLY A 84 3.98 9.46 1.19
C GLY A 84 2.91 8.41 1.42
N SER A 85 3.18 7.37 2.22
CA SER A 85 2.16 6.37 2.58
C SER A 85 1.04 6.93 3.46
N LEU A 86 1.34 7.87 4.36
CA LEU A 86 0.33 8.59 5.13
C LEU A 86 -0.52 9.50 4.23
N LEU A 87 0.11 10.21 3.29
CA LEU A 87 -0.58 11.05 2.32
C LEU A 87 -1.50 10.23 1.40
N ASP A 88 -1.03 9.08 0.92
CA ASP A 88 -1.85 8.11 0.17
C ASP A 88 -3.07 7.69 1.00
N LEU A 89 -2.88 7.34 2.28
CA LEU A 89 -3.98 6.92 3.16
C LEU A 89 -5.02 8.02 3.37
N ILE A 90 -4.57 9.27 3.55
CA ILE A 90 -5.44 10.44 3.71
C ILE A 90 -6.21 10.69 2.41
N LEU A 91 -5.53 10.71 1.26
CA LEU A 91 -6.15 10.99 -0.03
C LEU A 91 -7.16 9.89 -0.41
N ILE A 92 -6.77 8.63 -0.30
CA ILE A 92 -7.65 7.48 -0.58
C ILE A 92 -8.82 7.45 0.39
N GLY A 93 -8.59 7.72 1.69
CA GLY A 93 -9.65 7.84 2.69
C GLY A 93 -10.64 8.95 2.36
N LEU A 94 -10.15 10.11 1.95
CA LEU A 94 -10.97 11.25 1.53
C LEU A 94 -11.80 10.92 0.29
N ILE A 95 -11.18 10.36 -0.75
CA ILE A 95 -11.90 9.98 -1.98
C ILE A 95 -12.96 8.93 -1.67
N LYS A 96 -12.66 7.91 -0.85
CA LYS A 96 -13.65 6.92 -0.40
C LYS A 96 -14.82 7.56 0.33
N HIS A 97 -14.52 8.53 1.19
CA HIS A 97 -15.54 9.27 1.93
C HIS A 97 -16.44 10.10 1.01
N LEU A 98 -15.90 10.65 -0.08
CA LEU A 98 -16.63 11.44 -1.06
C LEU A 98 -17.45 10.58 -2.03
N VAL A 99 -16.83 9.53 -2.60
CA VAL A 99 -17.42 8.73 -3.68
C VAL A 99 -18.44 7.72 -3.16
N ARG A 100 -18.20 7.14 -1.99
CA ARG A 100 -19.15 6.24 -1.32
C ARG A 100 -19.71 5.12 -2.22
N ARG A 101 -18.87 4.48 -3.03
CA ARG A 101 -19.26 3.36 -3.89
C ARG A 101 -19.38 2.05 -3.08
N PRO A 102 -20.54 1.38 -3.02
CA PRO A 102 -20.70 0.13 -2.27
C PRO A 102 -19.88 -1.01 -2.89
N ARG A 103 -19.50 -2.01 -2.08
CA ARG A 103 -18.83 -3.24 -2.57
C ARG A 103 -19.86 -4.22 -3.18
N PRO A 104 -19.50 -5.02 -4.21
CA PRO A 104 -20.38 -6.06 -4.75
C PRO A 104 -20.74 -7.11 -3.69
N VAL A 105 -22.02 -7.50 -3.63
CA VAL A 105 -22.63 -8.31 -2.54
C VAL A 105 -22.28 -9.82 -2.63
N TYR A 106 -21.63 -10.27 -3.70
CA TYR A 106 -21.35 -11.68 -3.95
C TYR A 106 -20.26 -12.29 -3.04
N ASN A 107 -19.55 -11.46 -2.25
CA ASN A 107 -18.43 -11.90 -1.41
C ASN A 107 -18.85 -12.14 0.05
N LYS A 108 -19.57 -13.23 0.33
CA LYS A 108 -20.09 -13.59 1.67
C LYS A 108 -19.06 -14.15 2.66
N HIS A 109 -17.78 -14.29 2.30
CA HIS A 109 -16.78 -14.98 3.14
C HIS A 109 -15.67 -14.09 3.73
N MET A 110 -15.74 -12.75 3.60
CA MET A 110 -14.73 -11.85 4.18
C MET A 110 -15.14 -11.28 5.56
N PHE A 111 -15.56 -12.13 6.50
CA PHE A 111 -16.07 -11.69 7.82
C PHE A 111 -15.02 -11.06 8.77
N LEU A 112 -13.72 -11.11 8.47
CA LEU A 112 -12.66 -10.64 9.38
C LEU A 112 -12.05 -9.26 9.03
N THR A 113 -12.55 -8.59 7.99
CA THR A 113 -12.07 -7.24 7.58
C THR A 113 -13.18 -6.18 7.64
N PHE A 114 -14.34 -6.52 8.21
CA PHE A 114 -15.47 -5.61 8.39
C PHE A 114 -15.27 -4.72 9.62
N ALA A 115 -14.73 -3.53 9.42
CA ALA A 115 -15.08 -2.38 10.27
C ALA A 115 -14.75 -1.04 9.61
N VAL A 116 -13.70 -0.95 8.79
CA VAL A 116 -13.12 0.36 8.42
C VAL A 116 -13.29 0.72 6.93
N ASP A 117 -13.55 -0.24 6.05
CA ASP A 117 -13.48 0.00 4.59
C ASP A 117 -14.73 -0.47 3.82
N HIS A 118 -15.88 0.18 4.08
CA HIS A 118 -17.17 -0.14 3.45
C HIS A 118 -17.20 0.21 1.94
N TRP A 119 -16.29 1.07 1.49
CA TRP A 119 -16.28 1.61 0.14
C TRP A 119 -15.28 0.85 -0.76
N SER A 120 -15.69 0.56 -2.00
CA SER A 120 -14.89 -0.20 -2.97
C SER A 120 -13.93 0.66 -3.79
N PHE A 121 -14.21 1.97 -3.90
CA PHE A 121 -13.47 2.87 -4.77
C PHE A 121 -12.88 4.06 -4.01
N PRO A 122 -11.60 4.40 -4.26
CA PRO A 122 -10.58 3.63 -4.99
C PRO A 122 -10.01 2.46 -4.18
N SER A 123 -9.27 1.54 -4.83
CA SER A 123 -8.61 0.42 -4.13
C SER A 123 -7.40 0.91 -3.34
N GLY A 124 -7.47 0.81 -2.01
CA GLY A 124 -6.35 1.20 -1.13
C GLY A 124 -5.13 0.28 -1.27
N HIS A 125 -5.32 -1.03 -1.46
CA HIS A 125 -4.19 -1.96 -1.67
C HIS A 125 -3.45 -1.64 -2.97
N ALA A 126 -4.18 -1.39 -4.06
CA ALA A 126 -3.58 -1.04 -5.34
C ALA A 126 -2.83 0.30 -5.28
N SER A 127 -3.42 1.31 -4.64
CA SER A 127 -2.77 2.62 -4.47
C SER A 127 -1.44 2.50 -3.73
N ARG A 128 -1.43 1.80 -2.57
CA ARG A 128 -0.22 1.61 -1.76
C ARG A 128 0.89 0.87 -2.49
N VAL A 129 0.55 -0.21 -3.20
CA VAL A 129 1.54 -0.97 -3.99
C VAL A 129 2.09 -0.11 -5.12
N CYS A 130 1.23 0.62 -5.83
CA CYS A 130 1.65 1.51 -6.92
C CYS A 130 2.55 2.64 -6.42
N PHE A 131 2.18 3.31 -5.32
CA PHE A 131 2.99 4.34 -4.68
C PHE A 131 4.37 3.80 -4.28
N THR A 132 4.39 2.65 -3.58
CA THR A 132 5.63 2.04 -3.10
C THR A 132 6.53 1.64 -4.26
N ALA A 133 5.98 0.95 -5.26
CA ALA A 133 6.73 0.56 -6.46
C ALA A 133 7.29 1.77 -7.21
N SER A 134 6.50 2.84 -7.35
CA SER A 134 6.93 4.08 -7.99
C SER A 134 8.07 4.75 -7.22
N LEU A 135 7.98 4.81 -5.89
CA LEU A 135 9.04 5.39 -5.06
C LEU A 135 10.36 4.62 -5.19
N PHE A 136 10.30 3.29 -5.15
CA PHE A 136 11.48 2.44 -5.34
C PHE A 136 12.07 2.57 -6.73
N TYR A 137 11.23 2.64 -7.76
CA TYR A 137 11.68 2.86 -9.14
C TYR A 137 12.40 4.21 -9.28
N LEU A 138 11.81 5.28 -8.76
CA LEU A 138 12.40 6.62 -8.80
C LEU A 138 13.66 6.74 -7.93
N SER A 139 13.79 5.89 -6.91
CA SER A 139 14.96 5.85 -6.02
C SER A 139 15.97 4.77 -6.41
N SER A 140 15.83 4.15 -7.58
CA SER A 140 16.60 2.96 -7.98
C SER A 140 18.11 3.21 -8.00
N ASP A 141 18.54 4.38 -8.45
CA ASP A 141 19.96 4.77 -8.47
C ASP A 141 20.57 4.92 -7.07
N LEU A 142 19.74 5.14 -6.04
CA LEU A 142 20.19 5.30 -4.65
C LEU A 142 20.38 3.94 -3.96
N ILE A 143 19.73 2.89 -4.45
CA ILE A 143 19.72 1.56 -3.81
C ILE A 143 21.12 0.95 -3.69
N PRO A 144 22.00 0.97 -4.72
CA PRO A 144 23.36 0.46 -4.59
C PRO A 144 24.17 1.21 -3.51
N SER A 145 24.04 2.54 -3.46
CA SER A 145 24.73 3.39 -2.48
C SER A 145 24.24 3.11 -1.06
N ILE A 146 22.94 2.92 -0.86
CA ILE A 146 22.37 2.50 0.43
C ILE A 146 22.95 1.15 0.87
N PHE A 147 23.03 0.18 -0.04
CA PHE A 147 23.58 -1.14 0.28
C PHE A 147 25.06 -1.07 0.67
N LEU A 148 25.85 -0.25 -0.03
CA LEU A 148 27.26 -0.03 0.30
C LEU A 148 27.44 0.63 1.67
N GLN A 149 26.67 1.67 1.98
CA GLN A 149 26.70 2.35 3.29
C GLN A 149 26.25 1.43 4.43
N LEU A 150 25.22 0.61 4.20
CA LEU A 150 24.80 -0.40 5.17
C LEU A 150 25.91 -1.42 5.41
N LYS A 151 26.58 -1.89 4.36
CA LYS A 151 27.68 -2.85 4.47
C LYS A 151 28.89 -2.25 5.21
N SER A 152 29.26 -0.99 4.93
CA SER A 152 30.37 -0.32 5.62
C SER A 152 30.06 -0.09 7.09
N GLY A 153 28.84 0.36 7.40
CA GLY A 153 28.36 0.57 8.77
C GLY A 153 28.28 -0.74 9.57
N MET A 154 27.83 -1.84 8.95
CA MET A 154 27.81 -3.16 9.60
C MET A 154 29.22 -3.73 9.86
N LEU A 155 30.17 -3.45 8.97
CA LEU A 155 31.55 -3.92 9.11
C LEU A 155 32.40 -2.99 9.99
N GLY A 156 31.85 -1.89 10.51
CA GLY A 156 32.56 -0.92 11.36
C GLY A 156 33.70 -0.20 10.66
N LEU A 157 33.76 -0.24 9.32
CA LEU A 157 34.87 0.32 8.55
C LEU A 157 34.93 1.85 8.67
N ASP A 158 33.76 2.50 8.76
CA ASP A 158 33.66 3.96 8.86
C ASP A 158 34.16 4.50 10.22
N GLU A 159 33.96 3.74 11.29
CA GLU A 159 34.45 4.09 12.63
C GLU A 159 35.97 3.88 12.73
N PHE A 160 36.49 2.80 12.15
CA PHE A 160 37.92 2.52 12.08
C PHE A 160 38.68 3.56 11.25
N GLU A 161 38.14 3.96 10.08
CA GLU A 161 38.69 5.04 9.25
C GLU A 161 38.72 6.37 10.00
N SER A 162 37.64 6.70 10.71
CA SER A 162 37.53 7.94 11.49
C SER A 162 38.53 7.99 12.65
N VAL A 163 38.66 6.91 13.41
CA VAL A 163 39.65 6.80 14.51
C VAL A 163 41.07 6.86 13.98
N LYS A 164 41.36 6.17 12.88
CA LYS A 164 42.69 6.22 12.24
C LYS A 164 43.02 7.63 11.76
N ARG A 165 42.06 8.37 11.22
CA ARG A 165 42.25 9.76 10.77
C ARG A 165 42.53 10.72 11.93
N LEU A 166 41.94 10.46 13.11
CA LEU A 166 42.15 11.25 14.33
C LEU A 166 43.50 10.95 15.02
N ASN A 167 44.02 9.72 14.88
CA ASN A 167 45.31 9.30 15.47
C ASN A 167 46.54 9.62 14.61
N VAL A 168 46.37 10.26 13.44
CA VAL A 168 47.47 10.61 12.51
C VAL A 168 47.87 12.10 12.64
N TRP A 169 47.36 12.81 13.64
CA TRP A 169 47.74 14.18 14.00
C TRP A 169 48.31 14.25 15.41
#